data_AF-A0A7T0PWB7-F1
#
_entry.id   AF-A0A7T0PWB7-F1
#
_cell.length_a   1.000
_cell.length_b   1.000
_cell.length_c   1.000
_cell.angle_alpha   90.00
_cell.angle_beta   90.00
_cell.angle_gamma   90.00
#
_symmetry.space_group_name_H-M   'P 1'
#
loop_
_entity.id
_entity.type
_entity.pdbx_description
1 polymer ?
#
loop_
_entity_poly.entity_id
_entity_poly.type
_entity_poly.pdbx_seq_one_letter_code
_entity_poly.pdbx_strand_id
1 'polypeptide(L)' 'MKPEIVDIVPGVSEDDLAAFQVEAEEGYDLGAMLSGPNPHRLQVVPDDLVAEVERVARARGVAPEAVIRAALTEYLATTA' A
#
# COMPACT_ATOMS: atom_id res chain seq x y z
N MET A 1 18.30 8.03 -3.20
CA MET A 1 18.19 6.62 -2.76
C MET A 1 16.70 6.30 -2.70
N LYS A 2 16.20 5.30 -3.46
CA LYS A 2 14.78 4.91 -3.37
C LYS A 2 14.66 3.88 -2.24
N PRO A 3 13.74 4.04 -1.27
CA PRO A 3 13.50 2.99 -0.29
C PRO A 3 12.92 1.78 -1.04
N GLU A 4 13.64 0.68 -1.02
CA GLU A 4 13.17 -0.61 -1.48
C GLU A 4 12.26 -1.18 -0.39
N ILE A 5 11.02 -1.53 -0.75
CA ILE A 5 10.17 -2.29 0.16
C ILE A 5 10.70 -3.72 0.09
N VAL A 6 11.44 -4.12 1.11
CA VAL A 6 11.93 -5.48 1.27
C VAL A 6 11.03 -6.21 2.26
N ASP A 7 10.61 -7.42 1.90
CA ASP A 7 9.76 -8.28 2.72
C ASP A 7 10.59 -9.03 3.79
N ILE A 8 11.49 -8.27 4.45
CA ILE A 8 12.46 -8.79 5.41
C ILE A 8 12.42 -7.87 6.62
N VAL A 9 12.22 -8.46 7.79
CA VAL A 9 12.30 -7.76 9.07
C VAL A 9 13.72 -7.86 9.60
N PRO A 10 14.50 -6.75 9.67
CA PRO A 10 15.87 -6.81 10.17
C PRO A 10 15.93 -7.38 11.59
N GLY A 11 16.80 -8.37 11.80
CA GLY A 11 16.99 -9.01 13.10
C GLY A 11 16.02 -10.16 13.39
N VAL A 12 15.19 -10.55 12.43
CA VAL A 12 14.31 -11.72 12.53
C VAL A 12 14.76 -12.74 11.49
N SER A 13 15.02 -13.97 11.92
CA SER A 13 15.36 -15.07 11.01
C SER A 13 14.11 -15.68 10.37
N GLU A 14 14.28 -16.49 9.33
CA GLU A 14 13.16 -17.26 8.75
C GLU A 14 12.55 -18.23 9.77
N ASP A 15 13.36 -18.81 10.66
CA ASP A 15 12.90 -19.70 11.72
C ASP A 15 12.05 -18.94 12.75
N ASP A 16 12.44 -17.72 13.10
CA ASP A 16 11.66 -16.84 14.00
C ASP A 16 10.31 -16.45 13.35
N LEU A 17 10.31 -16.14 12.05
CA LEU A 17 9.08 -15.85 11.30
C LEU A 17 8.13 -17.06 11.29
N ALA A 18 8.67 -18.26 11.06
CA ALA A 18 7.87 -19.49 11.09
C ALA A 18 7.29 -19.74 12.48
N ALA A 19 8.06 -19.49 13.55
CA ALA A 19 7.57 -19.61 14.92
C ALA A 19 6.44 -18.60 15.21
N PHE A 20 6.58 -17.35 14.79
CA PHE A 20 5.52 -16.34 14.94
C PHE A 20 4.26 -16.68 14.16
N GLN A 21 4.41 -17.25 12.96
CA GLN A 21 3.27 -17.71 12.17
C GLN A 21 2.51 -18.81 12.91
N VAL A 22 3.23 -19.82 13.41
CA VAL A 22 2.62 -20.92 14.17
C VAL A 22 1.92 -20.39 15.43
N GLU A 23 2.56 -19.53 16.20
CA GLU A 23 1.97 -18.91 17.40
C GLU A 23 0.71 -18.10 17.07
N ALA A 24 0.72 -17.32 15.98
CA ALA A 24 -0.40 -16.49 15.57
C ALA A 24 -1.60 -17.32 15.06
N GLU A 25 -1.33 -18.47 14.45
CA GLU A 25 -2.34 -19.38 13.90
C GLU A 25 -2.85 -20.40 14.92
N GLU A 26 -2.12 -20.62 16.02
CA GLU A 26 -2.48 -21.57 17.06
C GLU A 26 -3.82 -21.22 17.71
N GLY A 27 -4.77 -22.16 17.64
CA GLY A 27 -6.12 -21.99 18.19
C GLY A 27 -7.17 -21.46 17.20
N TYR A 28 -6.78 -21.10 15.97
CA TYR A 28 -7.73 -20.80 14.90
C TYR A 28 -7.96 -22.01 14.00
N ASP A 29 -9.23 -22.34 13.72
CA ASP A 29 -9.57 -23.25 12.63
C ASP A 29 -9.51 -22.47 11.31
N LEU A 30 -8.31 -22.33 10.76
CA LEU A 30 -8.06 -21.61 9.50
C LEU A 30 -8.82 -22.22 8.32
N GLY A 31 -9.17 -23.51 8.38
CA GLY A 31 -9.98 -24.20 7.37
C GLY A 31 -11.46 -23.82 7.42
N ALA A 32 -11.97 -23.47 8.60
CA ALA A 32 -13.33 -22.94 8.80
C ALA A 32 -13.42 -21.41 8.66
N MET A 33 -12.29 -20.70 8.66
CA MET A 33 -12.26 -19.27 8.41
C MET A 33 -12.61 -18.98 6.94
N LEU A 34 -13.81 -18.45 6.74
CA LEU A 34 -14.21 -17.93 5.43
C LEU A 34 -13.31 -16.74 5.08
N SER A 35 -12.68 -16.80 3.91
CA SER A 35 -12.01 -15.64 3.33
C SER A 35 -13.05 -14.54 3.13
N GLY A 36 -13.03 -13.55 4.02
CA GLY A 36 -13.91 -12.40 3.99
C GLY A 36 -13.22 -11.21 3.32
N PRO A 37 -13.97 -10.27 2.73
CA PRO A 37 -13.38 -9.01 2.30
C PRO A 37 -12.72 -8.34 3.50
N ASN A 38 -11.48 -7.86 3.32
CA ASN A 38 -10.76 -7.14 4.36
C ASN A 38 -11.67 -6.02 4.91
N PRO A 39 -12.03 -6.04 6.22
CA PRO A 39 -12.95 -5.08 6.81
C PRO A 39 -12.39 -3.65 6.77
N HIS A 40 -11.08 -3.52 6.65
CA HIS A 40 -10.44 -2.29 6.21
C HIS A 40 -10.67 -2.16 4.70
N ARG A 41 -11.86 -1.63 4.36
CA ARG A 41 -12.17 -1.14 3.02
C ARG A 41 -10.94 -0.44 2.47
N LEU A 42 -10.50 -0.84 1.27
CA LEU A 42 -9.63 -0.01 0.44
C LEU A 42 -10.12 1.43 0.61
N GLN A 43 -9.27 2.33 1.10
CA GLN A 43 -9.51 3.76 0.90
C GLN A 43 -9.41 3.96 -0.61
N VAL A 44 -10.54 3.78 -1.28
CA VAL A 44 -10.65 4.00 -2.72
C VAL A 44 -10.46 5.49 -2.90
N VAL A 45 -9.49 5.87 -3.72
CA VAL A 45 -9.32 7.26 -4.14
C VAL A 45 -10.66 7.71 -4.73
N PRO A 46 -11.28 8.80 -4.23
CA PRO A 46 -12.53 9.32 -4.76
C PRO A 46 -12.52 9.46 -6.29
N ASP A 47 -13.61 9.08 -6.95
CA ASP A 47 -13.71 9.04 -8.42
C ASP A 47 -13.44 10.40 -9.07
N ASP A 48 -13.81 11.49 -8.38
CA ASP A 48 -13.54 12.86 -8.81
C ASP A 48 -12.04 13.17 -8.83
N LEU A 49 -11.28 12.67 -7.85
CA LEU A 49 -9.82 12.80 -7.84
C LEU A 49 -9.16 11.98 -8.94
N VAL A 50 -9.66 10.77 -9.21
CA VAL A 50 -9.18 9.94 -10.32
C VAL A 50 -9.42 10.67 -11.66
N ALA A 51 -10.63 11.17 -11.87
CA ALA A 51 -10.99 11.92 -13.07
C ALA A 51 -10.14 13.18 -13.26
N GLU A 52 -9.86 13.89 -12.17
CA GLU A 52 -9.04 15.10 -12.18
C GLU A 52 -7.58 14.79 -12.53
N VAL A 53 -7.00 13.73 -11.94
CA VAL A 53 -5.64 13.27 -12.28
C VAL A 53 -5.54 12.92 -13.77
N GLU A 54 -6.51 12.16 -14.31
CA GLU A 54 -6.52 11.84 -15.73
C GLU A 54 -6.64 13.08 -16.62
N ARG A 55 -7.51 14.02 -16.25
CA ARG A 55 -7.70 15.28 -16.99
C ARG A 55 -6.39 16.06 -17.07
N VAL A 56 -5.69 16.19 -15.94
CA VAL A 56 -4.40 16.88 -15.86
C VAL A 56 -3.32 16.12 -16.63
N ALA A 57 -3.28 14.80 -16.53
CA ALA A 57 -2.33 13.95 -17.25
C ALA A 57 -2.47 14.12 -18.77
N ARG A 58 -3.71 14.06 -19.29
CA ARG A 58 -4.02 14.32 -20.71
C ARG A 58 -3.62 15.73 -21.14
N ALA A 59 -3.95 16.74 -20.35
CA ALA A 59 -3.63 18.14 -20.66
C ALA A 59 -2.10 18.40 -20.72
N ARG A 60 -1.32 17.65 -19.92
CA ARG A 60 0.14 17.78 -19.85
C ARG A 60 0.88 16.80 -20.76
N GLY A 61 0.19 15.86 -21.40
CA GLY A 61 0.81 14.82 -22.23
C GLY A 61 1.71 13.86 -21.43
N VAL A 62 1.39 13.61 -20.16
CA VAL A 62 2.17 12.74 -19.26
C VAL A 62 1.30 11.61 -18.70
N ALA A 63 1.94 10.62 -18.10
CA ALA A 63 1.23 9.55 -17.40
C ALA A 63 0.60 10.05 -16.07
N PRO A 64 -0.56 9.52 -15.64
CA PRO A 64 -1.19 9.84 -14.35
C PRO A 64 -0.25 9.78 -13.15
N GLU A 65 0.66 8.81 -13.12
CA GLU A 65 1.64 8.61 -12.04
C GLU A 65 2.60 9.80 -11.90
N ALA A 66 2.91 10.49 -13.01
CA ALA A 66 3.75 11.67 -12.98
C ALA A 66 3.02 12.86 -12.31
N VAL A 67 1.71 12.99 -12.55
CA VAL A 67 0.86 14.00 -11.90
C VAL A 67 0.79 13.76 -10.40
N ILE A 68 0.51 12.51 -10.00
CA ILE A 68 0.45 12.11 -8.58
C ILE A 68 1.79 12.37 -7.89
N ARG A 69 2.90 11.96 -8.51
CA ARG A 69 4.24 12.16 -7.95
C ARG A 69 4.57 13.64 -7.76
N ALA A 70 4.21 14.49 -8.72
CA ALA A 70 4.42 15.93 -8.62
C ALA A 70 3.60 16.53 -7.47
N ALA A 71 2.31 16.19 -7.38
CA ALA A 71 1.43 16.68 -6.31
C ALA A 71 1.93 16.27 -4.92
N LEU A 72 2.37 15.02 -4.75
CA LEU A 72 2.94 14.55 -3.49
C LEU A 72 4.27 15.25 -3.15
N THR A 73 5.12 15.47 -4.16
CA THR A 73 6.40 16.17 -3.96
C THR A 73 6.17 17.61 -3.49
N GLU A 74 5.21 18.31 -4.09
CA GLU A 74 4.83 19.68 -3.73
C GLU A 74 4.24 19.73 -2.31
N TYR A 75 3.32 18.82 -1.98
CA TYR A 75 2.73 18.74 -0.65
C TYR A 75 3.79 18.56 0.43
N LEU A 76 4.70 17.59 0.23
CA LEU A 76 5.79 17.29 1.18
C LEU A 76 6.79 18.44 1.29
N ALA A 77 7.06 19.16 0.21
CA ALA A 77 7.93 20.34 0.24
C ALA A 77 7.31 21.53 1.00
N THR A 78 5.98 21.57 1.10
CA THR A 78 5.24 22.63 1.82
C THR A 78 5.07 22.33 3.30
N THR A 79 5.23 21.06 3.71
CA THR A 79 5.12 20.60 5.10
C THR A 79 6.46 20.32 5.79
N ALA A 80 7.58 20.54 5.08
CA ALA A 80 8.95 20.49 5.60
C ALA A 80 9.45 21.89 6.01
#